data_AF-A0A8J9UDU4-F1
#
_entry.id   AF-A0A8J9UDU4-F1
#
_cell.length_a   1.000
_cell.length_b   1.000
_cell.length_c   1.000
_cell.angle_alpha   90.00
_cell.angle_beta   90.00
_cell.angle_gamma   90.00
#
_symmetry.space_group_name_H-M   'P 1'
#
loop_
_entity.id
_entity.type
_entity.pdbx_description
1 polymer ?
#
loop_
_entity_poly.entity_id
_entity_poly.type
_entity_poly.pdbx_seq_one_letter_code
_entity_poly.pdbx_strand_id
1 'polypeptide(L)'
;MCVLTTMYYSISMASNLSDRPAWKSIHGLFRMIGVCIYSVKGIGVILPIENHMRRPQYISTVVQCGMPIVVILVTVIGFFGYWAWGEECRSPFTTHMPSYT
;
A
#
# COMPACT_ATOMS: atom_id res chain seq x y z
N MET A 1 -12.46 -4.89 -1.63
CA MET A 1 -13.40 -4.32 -2.62
C MET A 1 -13.10 -2.84 -2.89
N CYS A 2 -13.16 -1.94 -1.89
CA CYS A 2 -12.92 -0.51 -2.10
C CYS A 2 -11.51 -0.16 -2.63
N VAL A 3 -10.47 -0.86 -2.15
CA VAL A 3 -9.09 -0.65 -2.61
C VAL A 3 -8.90 -1.05 -4.07
N LEU A 4 -9.60 -2.11 -4.52
CA LEU A 4 -9.51 -2.57 -5.91
C LEU A 4 -10.22 -1.60 -6.87
N THR A 5 -11.36 -1.03 -6.45
CA THR A 5 -12.10 -0.04 -7.26
C THR A 5 -11.34 1.28 -7.38
N THR A 6 -10.72 1.78 -6.31
CA THR A 6 -9.90 2.99 -6.37
C THR A 6 -8.65 2.78 -7.19
N MET A 7 -8.04 1.59 -7.13
CA MET A 7 -6.88 1.23 -7.94
C MET A 7 -7.24 1.11 -9.43
N TYR A 8 -8.39 0.53 -9.75
CA TYR A 8 -8.93 0.50 -11.11
C TYR A 8 -9.17 1.93 -11.66
N TYR A 9 -9.78 2.81 -10.86
CA TYR A 9 -9.95 4.22 -11.20
C TYR A 9 -8.63 4.99 -11.33
N SER A 10 -7.63 4.67 -10.49
CA SER A 10 -6.30 5.28 -10.57
C SER A 10 -5.62 4.96 -11.91
N ILE A 11 -5.73 3.71 -12.36
CA ILE A 11 -5.14 3.24 -13.61
C ILE A 11 -5.89 3.81 -14.82
N SER A 12 -7.22 3.94 -14.76
CA SER A 12 -8.01 4.52 -15.85
C SER A 12 -7.82 6.03 -16.01
N MET A 13 -7.49 6.73 -14.92
CA MET A 13 -7.30 8.19 -14.88
C MET A 13 -5.83 8.62 -15.02
N ALA A 14 -4.90 7.67 -15.03
CA ALA A 14 -3.47 7.93 -15.21
C ALA A 14 -3.18 8.43 -16.63
N SER A 15 -3.10 9.75 -16.82
CA SER A 15 -2.53 10.38 -18.01
C SER A 15 -0.99 10.27 -18.00
N ASN A 16 -0.37 10.52 -19.17
CA ASN A 16 1.05 10.26 -19.48
C ASN A 16 2.01 10.54 -18.30
N LEU A 17 2.88 9.56 -17.98
CA LEU A 17 3.92 9.65 -16.92
C LEU A 17 4.79 10.92 -17.00
N SER A 18 4.89 11.54 -18.17
CA SER A 18 5.79 12.66 -18.45
C SER A 18 5.38 13.99 -17.83
N ASP A 19 4.14 14.15 -17.35
CA ASP A 19 3.65 15.45 -16.84
C ASP A 19 3.89 15.65 -15.33
N ARG A 20 4.28 14.60 -14.59
CA ARG A 20 4.41 14.67 -13.13
C ARG A 20 5.77 14.19 -12.63
N PRO A 21 6.48 14.97 -11.81
CA PRO A 21 7.77 14.56 -11.27
C PRO A 21 7.59 13.34 -10.36
N ALA A 22 8.32 12.26 -10.64
CA ALA A 22 8.24 10.99 -9.90
C ALA A 22 8.49 11.18 -8.40
N TRP A 23 9.34 12.14 -8.02
CA TRP A 23 9.52 12.62 -6.65
C TRP A 23 9.71 14.14 -6.63
N LYS A 24 8.97 14.80 -5.74
CA LYS A 24 9.04 16.26 -5.56
C LYS A 24 9.81 16.69 -4.31
N SER A 25 9.90 15.84 -3.28
CA SER A 25 10.53 16.20 -2.00
C SER A 25 11.08 15.00 -1.22
N ILE A 26 12.25 15.16 -0.61
CA ILE A 26 12.88 14.21 0.34
C ILE A 26 11.96 13.89 1.51
N HIS A 27 11.15 14.86 1.96
CA HIS A 27 10.21 14.62 3.05
C HIS A 27 9.08 13.65 2.65
N GLY A 28 8.63 13.71 1.40
CA GLY A 28 7.66 12.75 0.84
C GLY A 28 8.22 11.34 0.73
N LEU A 29 9.50 11.23 0.38
CA LEU A 29 10.22 9.96 0.34
C LEU A 29 10.33 9.33 1.74
N PHE A 30 10.76 10.10 2.74
CA PHE A 30 10.82 9.61 4.12
C PHE A 30 9.44 9.18 4.64
N ARG A 31 8.38 9.91 4.29
CA ARG A 31 7.01 9.53 4.62
C ARG A 31 6.61 8.20 3.98
N MET A 32 6.94 7.98 2.71
CA MET A 32 6.68 6.71 2.01
C MET A 32 7.42 5.55 2.68
N ILE A 33 8.72 5.73 2.97
CA ILE A 33 9.54 4.72 3.66
C ILE A 33 8.97 4.41 5.04
N GLY A 34 8.53 5.42 5.80
CA GLY A 34 7.90 5.24 7.11
C GLY A 34 6.62 4.40 7.04
N VAL A 35 5.77 4.62 6.03
CA VAL A 35 4.58 3.80 5.79
C VAL A 35 4.97 2.36 5.44
N CYS A 36 5.95 2.16 4.56
CA CYS A 36 6.43 0.82 4.22
C CYS A 36 6.96 0.06 5.44
N ILE A 37 7.75 0.69 6.29
CA ILE A 37 8.28 0.08 7.53
C ILE A 37 7.14 -0.23 8.51
N TYR A 38 6.17 0.67 8.64
CA TYR A 38 5.00 0.48 9.50
C TYR A 38 4.15 -0.70 9.02
N SER A 39 3.93 -0.85 7.72
CA SER A 39 3.16 -1.97 7.15
C SER A 39 3.80 -3.34 7.38
N VAL A 40 5.11 -3.42 7.61
CA VAL A 40 5.82 -4.69 7.91
C VAL A 40 5.70 -5.10 9.38
N LYS A 41 5.35 -4.17 10.29
CA LYS A 41 5.24 -4.44 11.72
C LYS A 41 3.92 -5.14 12.05
N GLY A 42 3.83 -6.43 11.74
CA GLY A 42 2.66 -7.26 12.00
C GLY A 42 2.72 -8.04 13.33
N ILE A 43 3.08 -7.43 14.46
CA ILE A 43 3.21 -8.19 15.72
C ILE A 43 1.87 -8.81 16.16
N GLY A 44 0.75 -8.14 15.85
CA GLY A 44 -0.59 -8.64 16.13
C GLY A 44 -1.06 -9.78 15.21
N VAL A 45 -0.39 -10.02 14.07
CA VAL A 45 -0.76 -11.10 13.16
C VAL A 45 -0.01 -12.40 13.46
N ILE A 46 1.15 -12.34 14.11
CA ILE A 46 1.99 -13.51 14.37
C ILE A 46 1.29 -14.50 15.32
N LEU A 47 0.69 -13.99 16.41
CA LEU A 47 0.01 -14.80 17.43
C LEU A 47 -1.18 -15.63 16.89
N PRO A 48 -2.15 -15.06 16.15
CA PRO A 48 -3.23 -15.86 15.58
C PRO A 48 -2.75 -16.80 14.47
N ILE A 49 -1.74 -16.41 13.69
CA ILE A 49 -1.12 -17.25 12.66
C ILE A 49 -0.46 -18.48 13.30
N GLU A 50 0.21 -18.32 14.44
CA GLU A 50 0.81 -19.42 15.19
C GLU A 50 -0.25 -20.39 15.72
N ASN A 51 -1.33 -19.85 16.29
CA ASN A 51 -2.42 -20.64 16.85
C ASN A 51 -3.18 -21.46 15.79
N HIS A 52 -3.18 -21.02 14.51
CA HIS A 52 -3.84 -21.74 13.41
C HIS A 52 -2.90 -22.63 12.58
N MET A 53 -1.61 -22.72 12.93
CA MET A 53 -0.66 -23.55 12.19
C MET A 53 -0.53 -24.97 12.77
N ARG A 54 -0.58 -25.95 11.87
CA ARG A 54 -0.33 -27.37 12.20
C ARG A 54 1.10 -27.63 12.69
N ARG A 55 2.05 -26.76 12.36
CA ARG A 55 3.46 -26.79 12.82
C ARG A 55 3.97 -25.37 13.11
N PRO A 56 3.93 -24.90 14.37
CA PRO A 56 4.28 -23.51 14.73
C PRO A 56 5.77 -23.17 14.52
N GLN A 57 6.64 -24.18 14.41
CA GLN A 57 8.08 -24.00 14.16
C GLN A 57 8.41 -23.31 12.82
N TYR A 58 7.46 -23.27 11.88
CA TYR A 58 7.64 -22.65 10.55
C TYR A 58 7.07 -21.22 10.45
N ILE A 59 6.68 -20.61 11.58
CA ILE A 59 6.23 -19.20 11.65
C ILE A 59 7.17 -18.27 10.91
N SER A 60 8.48 -18.41 11.12
CA SER A 60 9.46 -17.49 10.57
C SER A 60 9.45 -17.49 9.03
N THR A 61 9.35 -18.68 8.42
CA THR A 61 9.29 -18.84 6.96
C THR A 61 8.00 -18.28 6.37
N VAL A 62 6.86 -18.52 7.03
CA VAL A 62 5.56 -18.00 6.58
C VAL A 62 5.53 -16.47 6.63
N VAL A 63 6.04 -15.89 7.72
CA VAL A 63 6.13 -14.43 7.87
C VAL A 63 7.11 -13.85 6.84
N GLN A 64 8.28 -14.47 6.65
CA GLN A 64 9.26 -14.01 5.65
C GLN A 64 8.72 -14.05 4.20
N CYS A 65 7.84 -15.00 3.86
CA CYS A 65 7.17 -15.03 2.55
C CYS A 65 5.97 -14.07 2.47
N GLY A 66 5.21 -13.88 3.54
CA GLY A 66 4.02 -13.03 3.54
C GLY A 66 4.32 -11.53 3.54
N MET A 67 5.35 -11.11 4.29
CA MET A 67 5.74 -9.71 4.40
C MET A 67 6.14 -9.04 3.07
N PRO A 68 6.94 -9.63 2.17
CA PRO A 68 7.29 -9.00 0.89
C PRO A 68 6.06 -8.78 -0.01
N ILE A 69 5.06 -9.67 0.06
CA ILE A 69 3.81 -9.51 -0.69
C ILE A 69 3.07 -8.25 -0.22
N VAL A 70 2.99 -8.04 1.09
CA VAL A 70 2.39 -6.83 1.68
C VAL A 70 3.16 -5.58 1.27
N VAL A 71 4.49 -5.62 1.30
CA VAL A 71 5.34 -4.49 0.89
C VAL A 71 5.08 -4.14 -0.58
N ILE A 72 5.07 -5.13 -1.48
CA ILE A 72 4.79 -4.91 -2.90
C ILE A 72 3.42 -4.27 -3.08
N LEU A 73 2.38 -4.80 -2.42
CA LEU A 73 1.03 -4.24 -2.51
C LEU A 73 0.97 -2.77 -2.04
N VAL A 74 1.58 -2.46 -0.91
CA VAL A 74 1.62 -1.09 -0.36
C VAL A 74 2.41 -0.15 -1.26
N THR A 75 3.54 -0.59 -1.81
CA THR A 75 4.35 0.20 -2.75
C THR A 75 3.60 0.47 -4.05
N VAL A 76 2.94 -0.54 -4.62
CA VAL A 76 2.15 -0.40 -5.86
C VAL A 76 0.99 0.56 -5.62
N ILE A 77 0.23 0.41 -4.54
CA ILE A 77 -0.88 1.33 -4.22
C ILE A 77 -0.37 2.76 -4.01
N GLY A 78 0.74 2.94 -3.28
CA GLY A 78 1.34 4.25 -3.07
C GLY A 78 1.82 4.91 -4.37
N PHE A 79 2.45 4.13 -5.24
CA PHE A 79 2.95 4.60 -6.54
C PHE A 79 1.81 4.99 -7.48
N PHE A 80 0.82 4.10 -7.69
CA PHE A 80 -0.30 4.36 -8.58
C PHE A 80 -1.23 5.47 -8.06
N GLY A 81 -1.40 5.60 -6.74
CA GLY A 81 -2.19 6.70 -6.17
C GLY A 81 -1.53 8.07 -6.34
N TYR A 82 -0.20 8.15 -6.13
CA TYR A 82 0.53 9.38 -6.43
C TYR A 82 0.49 9.70 -7.93
N TRP A 83 0.58 8.68 -8.78
CA TRP A 83 0.48 8.88 -10.23
C TRP A 83 -0.89 9.46 -10.63
N ALA A 84 -2.00 8.90 -10.14
CA ALA A 84 -3.34 9.36 -10.46
C ALA A 84 -3.67 10.78 -9.93
N TRP A 85 -3.45 11.05 -8.64
CA TRP A 85 -3.88 12.31 -8.01
C TRP A 85 -2.76 13.31 -7.67
N GLY A 86 -1.49 12.90 -7.75
CA GLY A 86 -0.36 13.80 -7.48
C GLY A 86 -0.41 14.36 -6.06
N GLU A 87 -0.34 15.69 -5.93
CA GLU A 87 -0.37 16.39 -4.64
C GLU A 87 -1.77 16.48 -4.01
N GLU A 88 -2.83 16.23 -4.77
CA GLU A 88 -4.21 16.15 -4.25
C GLU A 88 -4.53 14.79 -3.64
N CYS A 89 -3.56 13.87 -3.60
CA CYS A 89 -3.76 12.54 -3.05
C CYS A 89 -3.96 12.61 -1.53
N ARG A 90 -5.23 12.71 -1.10
CA ARG A 90 -5.63 12.75 0.30
C ARG A 90 -5.76 11.34 0.87
N SER A 91 -5.17 11.11 2.04
CA SER A 91 -5.40 9.92 2.86
C SER A 91 -6.61 10.15 3.77
N PRO A 92 -7.56 9.20 3.89
CA PRO A 92 -7.54 7.84 3.37
C PRO A 92 -7.87 7.74 1.87
N PHE A 93 -7.28 6.75 1.19
CA PHE A 93 -7.43 6.52 -0.26
C PHE A 93 -8.91 6.42 -0.73
N THR A 94 -9.82 6.03 0.16
CA THR A 94 -11.26 5.91 -0.09
C THR A 94 -11.96 7.25 -0.24
N THR A 95 -11.33 8.38 0.10
CA THR A 95 -11.91 9.72 -0.10
C THR A 95 -12.06 10.08 -1.59
N HIS A 96 -11.31 9.44 -2.49
CA HIS A 96 -11.42 9.66 -3.95
C HIS A 96 -12.53 8.84 -4.61
N MET A 97 -13.34 8.14 -3.83
CA MET A 97 -14.52 7.43 -4.35
C MET A 97 -15.63 8.45 -4.65
N PRO A 98 -16.33 8.36 -5.79
CA PRO A 98 -17.45 9.25 -6.06
C PRO A 98 -18.57 8.97 -5.05
N SER A 99 -18.69 9.85 -4.05
CA SER A 99 -19.85 9.90 -3.18
C SER A 99 -21.02 10.42 -4.01
N TYR A 100 -21.86 9.53 -4.51
CA TYR A 100 -23.24 9.92 -4.80
C TYR A 100 -23.88 10.29 -3.46
N THR A 101 -24.50 11.47 -3.46
CA THR A 101 -25.07 12.28 -2.38
C THR A 101 -25.76 11.50 -1.27
#